data_AF-A0AAF0B5Z1-F1
#
_entry.id   AF-A0AAF0B5Z1-F1
#
_cell.length_a   1.000
_cell.length_b   1.000
_cell.length_c   1.000
_cell.angle_alpha   90.00
_cell.angle_beta   90.00
_cell.angle_gamma   90.00
#
_symmetry.space_group_name_H-M   'P 1'
#
loop_
_entity.id
_entity.type
_entity.pdbx_description
1 polymer ?
#
loop_
_entity_poly.entity_id
_entity_poly.type
_entity_poly.pdbx_seq_one_letter_code
_entity_poly.pdbx_strand_id
1 'polypeptide(L)'
;MDRKKPKAPLSSYLIFCNYERENVKQYLSQNLDSNTTIRITDIQKELSNKWKNLSDDERKVYEEQAQLLKLKYNEELIEWQKSTYKDGPGNKFEIKNKFLLIIFYYFN
;
A
#
# COMPACT_ATOMS: atom_id res chain seq x y z
N MET A 1 -3.09 6.22 -27.18
CA MET A 1 -2.64 6.55 -25.81
C MET A 1 -2.61 5.27 -25.02
N ASP A 2 -1.43 4.69 -24.81
CA ASP A 2 -1.28 3.45 -24.04
C ASP A 2 -1.61 3.72 -22.57
N ARG A 3 -2.86 3.46 -22.16
CA ARG A 3 -3.20 3.46 -20.74
C ARG A 3 -2.41 2.32 -20.10
N LYS A 4 -1.41 2.65 -19.30
CA LYS A 4 -0.63 1.64 -18.56
C LYS A 4 -1.49 1.04 -17.45
N LYS A 5 -1.35 -0.26 -17.23
CA LYS A 5 -2.02 -0.96 -16.14
C LYS A 5 -1.68 -0.27 -14.80
N PRO A 6 -2.68 0.03 -13.96
CA PRO A 6 -2.44 0.59 -12.63
C PRO A 6 -1.50 -0.29 -11.81
N LYS A 7 -0.67 0.33 -10.97
CA LYS A 7 0.27 -0.37 -10.07
C LYS A 7 -0.44 -0.75 -8.78
N ALA A 8 -0.08 -1.90 -8.21
CA ALA A 8 -0.65 -2.36 -6.94
C ALA A 8 -0.45 -1.32 -5.82
N PRO A 9 -1.45 -1.14 -4.94
CA PRO A 9 -1.39 -0.18 -3.84
C PRO A 9 -0.40 -0.66 -2.77
N LEU A 10 0.09 0.27 -1.95
CA LEU A 10 0.93 -0.05 -0.80
C LEU A 10 0.11 -0.70 0.31
N SER A 11 0.72 -1.64 1.04
CA SER A 11 0.14 -2.19 2.27
C SER A 11 0.31 -1.22 3.45
N SER A 12 -0.45 -1.41 4.52
CA SER A 12 -0.35 -0.62 5.75
C SER A 12 1.07 -0.57 6.32
N TYR A 13 1.75 -1.73 6.35
CA TYR A 13 3.16 -1.80 6.77
C TYR A 13 4.11 -1.00 5.86
N LEU A 14 3.91 -1.02 4.54
CA LEU A 14 4.73 -0.25 3.61
C LEU A 14 4.49 1.26 3.74
N ILE A 15 3.25 1.67 4.00
CA ILE A 15 2.89 3.06 4.30
C ILE A 15 3.59 3.51 5.59
N PHE A 16 3.49 2.72 6.65
CA PHE A 16 4.20 2.94 7.91
C PHE A 16 5.70 3.05 7.70
N CYS A 17 6.31 2.09 6.98
CA CYS A 17 7.74 2.11 6.69
C CYS A 17 8.16 3.41 6.00
N ASN A 18 7.39 3.88 5.01
CA ASN A 18 7.70 5.11 4.31
C ASN A 18 7.65 6.35 5.21
N TYR A 19 6.71 6.38 6.16
CA TYR A 19 6.56 7.47 7.11
C TYR A 19 7.67 7.47 8.17
N GLU A 20 7.97 6.31 8.74
CA GLU A 20 8.90 6.18 9.87
C GLU A 20 10.37 6.02 9.47
N ARG A 21 10.68 5.77 8.19
CA ARG A 21 12.05 5.45 7.76
C ARG A 21 13.06 6.53 8.15
N GLU A 22 12.74 7.80 7.93
CA GLU A 22 13.67 8.89 8.25
C GLU A 22 13.76 9.11 9.77
N ASN A 23 12.66 8.94 10.51
CA ASN A 23 12.66 8.97 11.98
C ASN A 23 13.57 7.88 12.56
N VAL A 24 13.47 6.66 12.06
CA VAL A 24 14.32 5.52 12.46
C VAL A 24 15.78 5.77 12.07
N LYS A 25 16.03 6.27 10.87
CA LYS A 25 17.39 6.58 10.43
C LYS A 25 18.04 7.65 11.33
N GLN A 26 17.30 8.69 11.68
CA GLN A 26 17.77 9.73 12.59
C GLN A 26 18.00 9.18 13.99
N TYR A 27 17.08 8.38 14.53
CA TYR A 27 17.24 7.70 15.80
C TYR A 27 18.51 6.84 15.83
N LEU A 28 18.75 6.01 14.81
CA LEU A 28 19.97 5.21 14.71
C LEU A 28 21.22 6.10 14.62
N SER A 29 21.17 7.21 13.87
CA SER A 29 22.33 8.12 13.77
C SER A 29 22.74 8.78 15.08
N GLN A 30 21.81 8.93 16.03
CA GLN A 30 22.07 9.51 17.34
C GLN A 30 22.56 8.48 18.36
N ASN A 31 22.19 7.20 18.18
CA ASN A 31 22.48 6.13 19.13
C ASN A 31 23.69 5.26 18.74
N LEU A 32 24.21 5.42 17.51
CA LEU A 32 25.41 4.73 17.07
C LEU A 32 26.65 5.64 17.14
N ASP A 33 27.80 5.02 17.37
CA ASP A 33 29.09 5.71 17.32
C ASP A 33 29.32 6.35 15.95
N SER A 34 29.98 7.50 15.93
CA SER A 34 30.25 8.30 14.72
C SER A 34 31.02 7.55 13.62
N ASN A 35 31.66 6.43 13.94
CA ASN A 35 32.39 5.59 13.00
C ASN A 35 31.56 4.40 12.46
N THR A 36 30.29 4.29 12.84
CA THR A 36 29.42 3.19 12.40
C THR A 36 28.52 3.62 11.25
N THR A 37 28.68 2.96 10.09
CA THR A 37 27.79 3.15 8.95
C THR A 37 26.44 2.48 9.19
N ILE A 38 25.36 3.28 9.20
CA ILE A 38 23.98 2.79 9.29
C ILE A 38 23.63 2.01 8.02
N ARG A 39 23.30 0.72 8.16
CA ARG A 39 22.89 -0.10 7.02
C ARG A 39 21.37 -0.05 6.86
N ILE A 40 20.90 -0.22 5.62
CA ILE A 40 19.47 -0.32 5.31
C ILE A 40 18.82 -1.47 6.08
N THR A 41 19.57 -2.56 6.31
CA THR A 41 19.13 -3.70 7.12
C THR A 41 18.83 -3.33 8.56
N ASP A 42 19.56 -2.37 9.14
CA ASP A 42 19.38 -1.96 10.54
C ASP A 42 18.12 -1.10 10.67
N ILE A 43 17.89 -0.21 9.69
CA ILE A 43 16.65 0.56 9.56
C ILE A 43 15.44 -0.38 9.43
N GLN A 44 15.53 -1.40 8.56
CA GLN A 44 14.43 -2.36 8.37
C GLN A 44 14.12 -3.18 9.62
N LYS A 45 15.15 -3.60 10.38
CA LYS A 45 14.98 -4.29 11.65
C LYS A 45 14.23 -3.42 12.66
N GLU A 46 14.64 -2.16 12.78
CA GLU A 46 14.02 -1.23 13.73
C GLU A 46 12.58 -0.87 13.33
N LEU A 47 12.30 -0.66 12.03
CA LEU A 47 10.94 -0.50 11.52
C LEU A 47 10.06 -1.72 11.84
N SER A 48 10.60 -2.93 11.66
CA SER A 48 9.88 -4.16 11.96
C SER A 48 9.55 -4.29 13.45
N ASN A 49 10.47 -3.85 14.33
CA ASN A 49 10.25 -3.82 15.77
C ASN A 49 9.18 -2.79 16.15
N LYS A 50 9.30 -1.56 15.66
CA LYS A 50 8.30 -0.50 15.90
C LYS A 50 6.90 -0.93 15.45
N TRP A 51 6.75 -1.53 14.26
CA TRP A 51 5.46 -2.00 13.76
C TRP A 51 4.78 -3.02 14.68
N LYS A 52 5.55 -3.95 15.24
CA LYS A 52 5.05 -4.95 16.19
C LYS A 52 4.61 -4.33 17.51
N ASN A 53 5.26 -3.24 17.91
CA ASN A 53 5.00 -2.52 19.15
C ASN A 53 3.95 -1.40 19.01
N LEU A 54 3.49 -1.09 17.80
CA LEU A 54 2.38 -0.15 17.61
C LEU A 54 1.13 -0.68 18.31
N SER A 55 0.40 0.24 18.92
CA SER A 55 -0.96 -0.03 19.41
C SER A 55 -1.91 -0.32 18.24
N ASP A 56 -3.04 -0.97 18.54
CA ASP A 56 -4.05 -1.26 17.52
C ASP A 56 -4.64 0.03 16.93
N ASP A 57 -4.80 1.09 17.72
CA ASP A 57 -5.30 2.39 17.26
C ASP A 57 -4.31 3.06 16.29
N GLU A 58 -3.02 3.05 16.58
CA GLU A 58 -1.99 3.58 15.67
C GLU A 58 -1.90 2.74 14.40
N ARG A 59 -1.98 1.41 14.53
CA ARG A 59 -1.98 0.49 13.38
C ARG A 59 -3.18 0.73 12.48
N LYS A 60 -4.35 0.97 13.06
CA LYS A 60 -5.61 1.21 12.35
C LYS A 60 -5.52 2.40 11.41
N VAL A 61 -4.83 3.47 11.79
CA VAL A 61 -4.62 4.64 10.91
C VAL A 61 -3.92 4.23 9.60
N TYR A 62 -2.92 3.36 9.66
CA TYR A 62 -2.23 2.87 8.47
C TYR A 62 -3.05 1.85 7.68
N GLU A 63 -3.89 1.07 8.36
CA GLU A 63 -4.84 0.14 7.72
C GLU A 63 -5.93 0.88 6.94
N GLU A 64 -6.52 1.93 7.51
CA GLU A 64 -7.49 2.79 6.83
C GLU A 64 -6.86 3.46 5.61
N GLN A 65 -5.63 3.97 5.72
CA GLN A 65 -4.90 4.51 4.57
C GLN A 65 -4.67 3.46 3.48
N ALA A 66 -4.28 2.23 3.85
CA ALA A 66 -4.11 1.14 2.89
C ALA A 66 -5.42 0.74 2.20
N GLN A 67 -6.54 0.76 2.94
CA GLN A 67 -7.88 0.51 2.39
C GLN A 67 -8.28 1.58 1.37
N LEU A 68 -8.04 2.87 1.68
CA LEU A 68 -8.28 3.97 0.75
C LEU A 68 -7.45 3.86 -0.53
N LEU A 69 -6.16 3.52 -0.42
CA LEU A 69 -5.32 3.29 -1.59
C LEU A 69 -5.80 2.11 -2.42
N LYS A 70 -6.30 1.05 -1.78
CA LYS A 70 -6.87 -0.12 -2.45
C LYS A 70 -8.17 0.22 -3.18
N LEU A 71 -9.03 1.04 -2.59
CA LEU A 71 -10.23 1.55 -3.24
C LEU A 71 -9.87 2.32 -4.51
N LYS A 72 -8.97 3.31 -4.40
CA LYS A 72 -8.51 4.11 -5.54
C LYS A 72 -7.88 3.26 -6.65
N TYR A 73 -7.03 2.31 -6.28
CA TYR A 73 -6.44 1.37 -7.23
C TYR A 73 -7.51 0.55 -7.97
N ASN A 74 -8.54 0.08 -7.28
CA ASN A 74 -9.63 -0.67 -7.91
C ASN A 74 -10.42 0.20 -8.89
N GLU A 75 -10.68 1.46 -8.55
CA GLU A 75 -11.32 2.42 -9.46
C GLU A 75 -10.47 2.65 -10.72
N GLU A 76 -9.18 2.91 -10.55
CA GLU A 76 -8.23 3.07 -11.67
C GLU A 76 -8.13 1.79 -12.51
N LEU A 77 -8.17 0.61 -11.88
CA LEU A 77 -8.14 -0.67 -12.58
C LEU A 77 -9.40 -0.89 -13.41
N ILE A 78 -10.56 -0.48 -12.89
CA ILE A 78 -11.84 -0.52 -13.61
C ILE A 78 -11.81 0.44 -14.82
N GLU A 79 -11.31 1.67 -14.62
CA GLU A 79 -11.13 2.67 -15.68
C GLU A 79 -10.20 2.15 -16.78
N TRP A 80 -9.06 1.58 -16.39
CA TRP A 80 -8.09 0.97 -17.29
C TRP A 80 -8.72 -0.18 -18.08
N GLN A 81 -9.39 -1.10 -17.38
CA GLN A 81 -10.12 -2.22 -17.98
C GLN A 81 -11.15 -1.72 -19.02
N LYS A 82 -12.04 -0.79 -18.65
CA LYS A 82 -13.02 -0.17 -19.56
C LYS A 82 -12.36 0.40 -20.82
N SER A 83 -11.19 1.05 -20.67
CA SER A 83 -10.45 1.62 -21.80
C SER A 83 -9.86 0.56 -22.73
N THR A 84 -9.45 -0.60 -22.20
CA THR A 84 -8.95 -1.74 -22.99
C THR A 84 -10.06 -2.53 -23.69
N TYR A 85 -11.32 -2.41 -23.24
CA TYR A 85 -12.48 -3.10 -23.84
C TYR A 85 -13.08 -2.42 -25.07
N LYS A 86 -12.62 -1.21 -25.46
CA LYS A 86 -13.09 -0.59 -26.71
C LYS A 86 -12.62 -1.33 -27.97
N ASP A 87 -11.66 -2.26 -27.85
CA ASP A 87 -11.01 -2.91 -28.99
C ASP A 87 -11.17 -4.47 -29.05
N GLY A 88 -12.08 -5.12 -28.29
CA GLY A 88 -12.28 -6.58 -28.45
C GLY A 88 -13.43 -7.25 -27.66
N PRO A 89 -13.92 -8.44 -28.09
CA PRO A 89 -15.10 -9.11 -27.54
C PRO A 89 -14.74 -9.88 -26.24
N GLY A 90 -14.64 -9.18 -25.11
CA GLY A 90 -14.27 -9.75 -23.81
C GLY A 90 -15.36 -9.60 -22.75
N ASN A 91 -16.14 -10.66 -22.56
CA ASN A 91 -17.04 -11.01 -21.44
C ASN A 91 -17.42 -9.92 -20.41
N LYS A 92 -18.47 -9.14 -20.70
CA LYS A 92 -19.12 -8.16 -19.79
C LYS A 92 -19.60 -8.74 -18.45
N PHE A 93 -19.72 -10.08 -18.34
CA PHE A 93 -20.27 -10.78 -17.18
C PHE A 93 -19.27 -10.92 -16.02
N GLU A 94 -17.97 -11.05 -16.32
CA GLU A 94 -16.93 -11.21 -15.30
C GLU A 94 -16.65 -9.89 -14.55
N ILE A 95 -16.75 -8.77 -15.27
CA ILE A 95 -16.55 -7.43 -14.71
C ILE A 95 -17.68 -7.07 -13.73
N LYS A 96 -18.94 -7.37 -14.09
CA LYS A 96 -20.09 -7.13 -13.21
C LYS A 96 -20.03 -7.98 -11.93
N ASN A 97 -19.58 -9.23 -12.02
CA ASN A 97 -19.42 -10.10 -10.85
C ASN A 97 -18.28 -9.63 -9.92
N LYS A 98 -17.14 -9.21 -10.48
CA LYS A 98 -16.05 -8.59 -9.69
C LYS A 98 -16.49 -7.27 -9.05
N PHE A 99 -17.29 -6.47 -9.74
CA PHE A 99 -17.83 -5.21 -9.23
C PHE A 99 -18.74 -5.42 -8.01
N LEU A 100 -19.68 -6.37 -8.09
CA LEU A 100 -20.56 -6.69 -6.98
C LEU A 100 -19.80 -7.25 -5.77
N LEU A 101 -18.82 -8.14 -6.00
CA LEU A 101 -17.97 -8.68 -4.93
C LEU A 101 -17.18 -7.61 -4.20
N ILE A 102 -16.64 -6.63 -4.92
CA ILE A 102 -15.87 -5.53 -4.30
C ILE A 102 -16.79 -4.67 -3.43
N ILE A 103 -17.95 -4.23 -3.93
CA ILE A 103 -18.90 -3.44 -3.11
C ILE A 103 -19.33 -4.23 -1.88
N PHE A 104 -19.66 -5.52 -2.02
CA PHE A 104 -20.11 -6.35 -0.91
C PHE A 104 -19.04 -6.53 0.18
N TYR A 105 -17.76 -6.55 -0.18
CA TYR A 105 -16.65 -6.76 0.78
C TYR A 105 -16.26 -5.49 1.56
N TYR A 106 -16.64 -4.29 1.10
CA TYR A 106 -16.27 -3.02 1.76
C TYR A 106 -17.45 -2.26 2.37
N PHE A 107 -18.70 -2.67 2.11
CA PHE A 107 -19.91 -2.00 2.62
C PHE A 107 -20.77 -2.90 3.55
N ASN A 108 -20.20 -3.98 4.10
CA ASN A 108 -20.80 -4.83 5.14
C ASN A 108 -19.87 -4.89 6.36
#